data_AF-A0A358CRA7-F1
#
_entry.id   AF-A0A358CRA7-F1
#
_cell.length_a   1.000
_cell.length_b   1.000
_cell.length_c   1.000
_cell.angle_alpha   90.00
_cell.angle_beta   90.00
_cell.angle_gamma   90.00
#
_symmetry.space_group_name_H-M   'P 1'
#
loop_
_entity.id
_entity.type
_entity.pdbx_description
1 polymer ?
#
loop_
_entity_poly.entity_id
_entity_poly.type
_entity_poly.pdbx_seq_one_letter_code
_entity_poly.pdbx_strand_id
1 'polypeptide(L)'
;PVKVAHYEAVIRDRPILDEMRAEFDLVILDEAQRIKNRASQTSKAVCSIPRKRSWALTGTPVENRSEDLVGIFDFVAPGQVHDGMSPRVLGTAAKGHCLRRTKDKVLKDMPPRLDTDRYIELSNEQRETYRRAEEEGVLRLSEMGQEATIQHVFELVLRLKQICNFDTATRASAKTDCLVAELEEVQSSGRKAIVFSQWVDTLSRLRERLKSFGPLEYHGGMSTAARDEAIQSFRNKSQHSVLLLSYGAGAVGLNLQFSQYVFLFDRWWNPAIEDQAINRAHRIGAVGAVTVTKFLSVGTIEERIDEVLARKRNLSDVILSQAEPEPAVSMSAEDIFSLFGLKVPGQGNRRAA
;
A
#
# COMPACT_ATOMS: atom_id res chain seq x y z
N PRO A 1 9.38 -8.22 31.87
CA PRO A 1 8.45 -7.13 31.48
C PRO A 1 8.48 -6.98 29.95
N VAL A 2 7.34 -6.70 29.30
CA VAL A 2 7.27 -6.51 27.84
C VAL A 2 7.62 -5.06 27.50
N LYS A 3 8.48 -4.85 26.51
CA LYS A 3 8.82 -3.53 25.98
C LYS A 3 8.29 -3.40 24.56
N VAL A 4 7.71 -2.24 24.23
CA VAL A 4 7.20 -1.92 22.89
C VAL A 4 7.88 -0.65 22.42
N ALA A 5 8.43 -0.68 21.22
CA ALA A 5 9.13 0.45 20.60
C ALA A 5 8.86 0.46 19.09
N HIS A 6 8.85 1.65 18.50
CA HIS A 6 8.87 1.81 17.05
C HIS A 6 10.29 1.60 16.51
N TYR A 7 10.41 1.16 15.25
CA TYR A 7 11.70 0.92 14.59
C TYR A 7 12.62 2.14 14.65
N GLU A 8 12.08 3.34 14.47
CA GLU A 8 12.81 4.61 14.49
C GLU A 8 13.36 4.92 15.89
N ALA A 9 12.64 4.56 16.95
CA ALA A 9 13.11 4.70 18.33
C ALA A 9 14.27 3.74 18.62
N VAL A 10 14.22 2.51 18.09
CA VAL A 10 15.33 1.53 18.22
C VAL A 10 16.61 2.05 17.58
N ILE A 11 16.52 2.76 16.45
CA ILE A 11 17.68 3.37 15.79
C ILE A 11 18.23 4.52 16.64
N ARG A 12 17.35 5.44 17.07
CA ARG A 12 17.72 6.63 17.84
C ARG A 12 18.31 6.27 19.20
N ASP A 13 17.67 5.34 19.90
CA ASP A 13 17.97 4.99 21.29
C ASP A 13 18.90 3.77 21.38
N ARG A 14 19.59 3.44 20.29
CA ARG A 14 20.55 2.33 20.24
C ARG A 14 21.65 2.39 21.30
N PRO A 15 22.27 3.55 21.59
CA PRO A 15 23.27 3.63 22.66
C PRO A 15 22.72 3.18 24.01
N ILE A 16 21.45 3.49 24.31
CA ILE A 16 20.77 3.06 25.54
C ILE A 16 20.62 1.54 25.55
N LEU A 17 20.22 0.94 24.43
CA LEU A 17 20.11 -0.52 24.33
C LEU A 17 21.45 -1.23 24.55
N ASP A 18 22.53 -0.67 24.02
CA ASP A 18 23.89 -1.20 24.19
C ASP A 18 24.36 -1.08 25.66
N GLU A 19 24.07 0.06 26.31
CA GLU A 19 24.35 0.28 27.74
C GLU A 19 23.55 -0.63 28.66
N MET A 20 22.28 -0.89 28.33
CA MET A 20 21.41 -1.77 29.11
C MET A 20 21.95 -3.21 29.18
N ARG A 21 22.79 -3.63 28.23
CA ARG A 21 23.29 -5.01 28.08
C ARG A 21 22.18 -6.06 28.23
N ALA A 22 20.96 -5.69 27.86
CA ALA A 22 19.78 -6.51 28.11
C ALA A 22 19.69 -7.57 27.01
N GLU A 23 19.85 -8.83 27.38
CA GLU A 23 19.52 -9.95 26.51
C GLU A 23 18.02 -10.24 26.60
N PHE A 24 17.31 -10.12 25.48
CA PHE A 24 15.88 -10.38 25.42
C PHE A 24 15.60 -11.88 25.22
N ASP A 25 14.68 -12.45 26.00
CA ASP A 25 14.28 -13.85 25.79
C ASP A 25 13.53 -14.08 24.46
N LEU A 26 12.88 -13.03 23.94
CA LEU A 26 12.15 -13.00 22.68
C LEU A 26 12.09 -11.57 22.13
N VAL A 27 12.38 -11.41 20.84
CA VAL A 27 12.13 -10.17 20.10
C VAL A 27 11.15 -10.48 18.96
N ILE A 28 10.08 -9.70 18.87
CA ILE A 28 9.05 -9.84 17.84
C ILE A 28 9.07 -8.60 16.96
N LEU A 29 9.20 -8.80 15.66
CA LEU A 29 9.06 -7.74 14.67
C LEU A 29 7.67 -7.79 14.07
N ASP A 30 6.94 -6.69 14.21
CA ASP A 30 5.71 -6.46 13.47
C ASP A 30 6.01 -5.73 12.15
N GLU A 31 5.27 -6.05 11.10
CA GLU A 31 5.50 -5.56 9.74
C GLU A 31 6.97 -5.74 9.28
N ALA A 32 7.49 -6.96 9.43
CA ALA A 32 8.90 -7.31 9.22
C ALA A 32 9.45 -7.02 7.80
N GLN A 33 8.59 -6.76 6.81
CA GLN A 33 9.02 -6.27 5.50
C GLN A 33 9.84 -4.96 5.58
N ARG A 34 9.77 -4.22 6.70
CA ARG A 34 10.61 -3.03 6.94
C ARG A 34 12.11 -3.32 7.03
N ILE A 35 12.53 -4.56 7.29
CA ILE A 35 13.95 -4.94 7.40
C ILE A 35 14.48 -5.72 6.19
N LYS A 36 13.70 -5.82 5.10
CA LYS A 36 14.08 -6.54 3.87
C LYS A 36 15.43 -6.12 3.29
N ASN A 37 15.76 -4.84 3.38
CA ASN A 37 17.05 -4.31 2.95
C ASN A 37 18.09 -4.43 4.08
N ARG A 38 18.97 -5.44 3.98
CA ARG A 38 20.10 -5.70 4.90
C ARG A 38 21.04 -4.49 5.07
N ALA A 39 21.18 -3.67 4.03
CA ALA A 39 22.07 -2.51 4.07
C ALA A 39 21.47 -1.34 4.88
N SER A 40 20.16 -1.33 5.11
CA SER A 40 19.46 -0.25 5.82
C SER A 40 19.91 -0.14 7.28
N GLN A 41 19.92 1.08 7.82
CA GLN A 41 20.22 1.31 9.24
C GLN A 41 19.21 0.61 10.14
N THR A 42 17.93 0.57 9.74
CA THR A 42 16.86 -0.14 10.45
C THR A 42 17.16 -1.63 10.59
N SER A 43 17.49 -2.31 9.48
CA SER A 43 17.81 -3.75 9.51
C SER A 43 19.02 -4.02 10.40
N LYS A 44 20.10 -3.23 10.26
CA LYS A 44 21.30 -3.35 11.11
C LYS A 44 21.03 -3.12 12.59
N ALA A 45 20.18 -2.15 12.93
CA ALA A 45 19.82 -1.86 14.32
C ALA A 45 19.02 -3.00 14.94
N VAL A 46 17.96 -3.42 14.27
CA VAL A 46 17.07 -4.45 14.80
C VAL A 46 17.73 -5.83 14.86
N CYS A 47 18.50 -6.20 13.83
CA CYS A 47 19.20 -7.49 13.80
C CYS A 47 20.29 -7.61 14.89
N SER A 48 20.84 -6.48 15.34
CA SER A 48 21.86 -6.45 16.40
C SER A 48 21.34 -6.63 17.82
N ILE A 49 20.01 -6.55 18.04
CA ILE A 49 19.43 -6.67 19.37
C ILE A 49 19.73 -8.08 19.92
N PRO A 50 20.43 -8.19 21.06
CA PRO A 50 20.74 -9.48 21.68
C PRO A 50 19.46 -10.21 22.08
N ARG A 51 19.28 -11.44 21.60
CA ARG A 51 18.05 -12.21 21.81
C ARG A 51 18.26 -13.72 21.78
N LYS A 52 17.49 -14.45 22.59
CA LYS A 52 17.44 -15.93 22.55
C LYS A 52 16.52 -16.47 21.46
N ARG A 53 15.44 -15.74 21.16
CA ARG A 53 14.41 -16.13 20.17
C ARG A 53 13.97 -14.92 19.35
N SER A 54 13.58 -15.13 18.10
CA SER A 54 13.09 -14.09 17.20
C SER A 54 11.87 -14.55 16.42
N TRP A 55 10.82 -13.73 16.39
CA TRP A 55 9.68 -13.90 15.50
C TRP A 55 9.55 -12.68 14.58
N ALA A 56 9.20 -12.94 13.32
CA ALA A 56 8.88 -11.90 12.34
C ALA A 56 7.43 -12.09 11.87
N LEU A 57 6.62 -11.06 12.02
CA LEU A 57 5.24 -11.01 11.58
C LEU A 57 5.15 -10.08 10.36
N THR A 58 4.61 -10.58 9.27
CA THR A 58 4.42 -9.79 8.05
C THR A 58 3.28 -10.37 7.22
N GLY A 59 2.47 -9.50 6.63
CA GLY A 59 1.45 -9.89 5.65
C GLY A 59 2.04 -10.23 4.28
N THR A 60 3.23 -9.72 3.98
CA THR A 60 3.90 -9.80 2.67
C THR A 60 5.39 -10.11 2.83
N PRO A 61 5.75 -11.37 3.12
CA PRO A 61 7.15 -11.76 3.34
C PRO A 61 8.04 -11.59 2.10
N VAL A 62 7.45 -11.51 0.90
CA VAL A 62 8.15 -11.25 -0.37
C VAL A 62 7.36 -10.18 -1.12
N GLU A 63 7.96 -9.03 -1.37
CA GLU A 63 7.31 -7.94 -2.10
C GLU A 63 7.82 -7.83 -3.53
N ASN A 64 9.14 -7.86 -3.73
CA ASN A 64 9.69 -7.53 -5.05
C ASN A 64 10.65 -8.59 -5.56
N ARG A 65 11.42 -9.23 -4.67
CA ARG A 65 12.45 -10.19 -5.07
C ARG A 65 12.71 -11.24 -3.99
N SER A 66 13.28 -12.39 -4.37
CA SER A 66 13.64 -13.47 -3.44
C SER A 66 14.65 -13.04 -2.37
N GLU A 67 15.45 -12.00 -2.63
CA GLU A 67 16.40 -11.44 -1.65
C GLU A 67 15.72 -10.69 -0.50
N ASP A 68 14.45 -10.25 -0.66
CA ASP A 68 13.68 -9.63 0.43
C ASP A 68 13.51 -10.59 1.62
N LEU A 69 13.45 -11.90 1.32
CA LEU A 69 13.36 -12.98 2.30
C LEU A 69 14.66 -13.14 3.10
N VAL A 70 15.83 -12.91 2.47
CA VAL A 70 17.14 -13.03 3.13
C VAL A 70 17.25 -12.04 4.28
N GLY A 71 16.80 -10.79 4.08
CA GLY A 71 16.84 -9.76 5.11
C GLY A 71 15.99 -10.10 6.35
N ILE A 72 14.85 -10.75 6.16
CA ILE A 72 14.00 -11.22 7.27
C ILE A 72 14.64 -12.46 7.93
N PHE A 73 15.25 -13.36 7.16
CA PHE A 73 15.88 -14.58 7.69
C PHE A 73 17.15 -14.31 8.48
N ASP A 74 17.92 -13.27 8.15
CA ASP A 74 19.01 -12.77 8.99
C ASP A 74 18.55 -12.43 10.42
N PHE A 75 17.28 -12.08 10.60
CA PHE A 75 16.70 -11.84 11.92
C PHE A 75 16.17 -13.12 12.57
N VAL A 76 15.46 -13.98 11.83
CA VAL A 76 14.75 -15.14 12.38
C VAL A 76 15.65 -16.37 12.53
N ALA A 77 16.48 -16.66 11.53
CA ALA A 77 17.35 -17.83 11.46
C ALA A 77 18.63 -17.50 10.65
N PRO A 78 19.60 -16.80 11.27
CA PRO A 78 20.82 -16.37 10.58
C PRO A 78 21.55 -17.54 9.91
N GLY A 79 21.95 -17.38 8.66
CA GLY A 79 22.69 -18.39 7.88
C GLY A 79 21.83 -19.47 7.21
N GLN A 80 20.54 -19.56 7.54
CA GLN A 80 19.63 -20.54 6.92
C GLN A 80 19.33 -20.22 5.44
N VAL A 81 19.31 -18.94 5.09
CA VAL A 81 19.07 -18.44 3.73
C VAL A 81 20.16 -17.41 3.41
N HIS A 82 20.65 -17.38 2.17
CA HIS A 82 21.66 -16.43 1.73
C HIS A 82 21.43 -15.96 0.29
N ASP A 83 22.10 -14.86 -0.05
CA ASP A 83 22.08 -14.29 -1.39
C ASP A 83 22.62 -15.28 -2.44
N GLY A 84 21.96 -15.37 -3.59
CA GLY A 84 22.34 -16.29 -4.67
C GLY A 84 21.69 -17.67 -4.62
N MET A 85 20.91 -17.99 -3.58
CA MET A 85 20.03 -19.16 -3.61
C MET A 85 18.98 -19.02 -4.72
N SER A 86 18.74 -20.11 -5.47
CA SER A 86 17.61 -20.15 -6.40
C SER A 86 16.27 -20.06 -5.64
N PRO A 87 15.20 -19.52 -6.25
CA PRO A 87 13.90 -19.38 -5.59
C PRO A 87 13.38 -20.68 -4.98
N ARG A 88 13.59 -21.82 -5.66
CA ARG A 88 13.16 -23.14 -5.18
C ARG A 88 13.92 -23.61 -3.94
N VAL A 89 15.23 -23.38 -3.92
CA VAL A 89 16.09 -23.72 -2.76
C VAL A 89 15.73 -22.82 -1.58
N LEU A 90 15.51 -21.54 -1.85
CA LEU A 90 15.12 -20.55 -0.85
C LEU A 90 13.75 -20.89 -0.24
N GLY A 91 12.75 -21.24 -1.06
CA GLY A 91 11.44 -21.70 -0.59
C GLY A 91 11.52 -22.94 0.29
N THR A 92 12.35 -23.92 -0.09
CA THR A 92 12.57 -25.14 0.69
C THR A 92 13.25 -24.84 2.04
N ALA A 93 14.29 -24.02 2.04
CA ALA A 93 15.01 -23.62 3.25
C ALA A 93 14.14 -22.80 4.21
N ALA A 94 13.24 -21.97 3.66
CA ALA A 94 12.33 -21.14 4.43
C ALA A 94 11.13 -21.91 5.01
N LYS A 95 10.72 -23.01 4.36
CA LYS A 95 9.50 -23.77 4.70
C LYS A 95 9.44 -24.24 6.16
N GLY A 96 10.57 -24.65 6.73
CA GLY A 96 10.67 -25.09 8.13
C GLY A 96 10.53 -23.96 9.16
N HIS A 97 10.65 -22.71 8.74
CA HIS A 97 10.66 -21.53 9.60
C HIS A 97 9.50 -20.56 9.32
N CYS A 98 8.70 -20.82 8.29
CA CYS A 98 7.61 -19.96 7.86
C CYS A 98 6.25 -20.65 8.01
N LEU A 99 5.36 -20.04 8.79
CA LEU A 99 3.95 -20.42 8.83
C LEU A 99 3.12 -19.36 8.09
N ARG A 100 2.80 -19.63 6.82
CA ARG A 100 1.91 -18.79 6.01
C ARG A 100 0.57 -19.47 5.82
N ARG A 101 -0.51 -18.72 6.08
CA ARG A 101 -1.89 -19.15 5.89
C ARG A 101 -2.64 -18.07 5.13
N THR A 102 -3.43 -18.46 4.13
CA THR A 102 -4.31 -17.57 3.36
C THR A 102 -5.72 -17.65 3.93
N LYS A 103 -6.52 -16.58 3.82
CA LYS A 103 -7.84 -16.49 4.46
C LYS A 103 -8.77 -17.63 4.04
N ASP A 104 -8.76 -17.95 2.76
CA ASP A 104 -9.42 -19.06 2.08
C ASP A 104 -9.08 -20.44 2.67
N LYS A 105 -7.87 -20.65 3.19
CA LYS A 105 -7.43 -21.95 3.74
C LYS A 105 -7.80 -22.18 5.20
N VAL A 106 -8.05 -21.13 5.98
CA VAL A 106 -8.21 -21.26 7.45
C VAL A 106 -9.52 -20.76 8.01
N LEU A 107 -10.26 -19.90 7.30
CA LEU A 107 -11.38 -19.19 7.92
C LEU A 107 -12.64 -19.36 7.06
N LYS A 108 -13.42 -20.40 7.36
CA LYS A 108 -14.75 -20.63 6.77
C LYS A 108 -15.80 -19.62 7.29
N ASP A 109 -15.51 -18.91 8.38
CA ASP A 109 -16.41 -17.97 9.06
C ASP A 109 -16.15 -16.49 8.72
N MET A 110 -15.32 -16.21 7.71
CA MET A 110 -15.11 -14.82 7.28
C MET A 110 -16.35 -14.29 6.56
N PRO A 111 -16.79 -13.06 6.85
CA PRO A 111 -17.86 -12.47 6.07
C PRO A 111 -17.44 -12.32 4.61
N PRO A 112 -18.39 -12.41 3.67
CA PRO A 112 -18.08 -12.27 2.25
C PRO A 112 -17.48 -10.88 1.97
N ARG A 113 -16.50 -10.86 1.06
CA ARG A 113 -15.90 -9.63 0.52
C ARG A 113 -16.34 -9.49 -0.93
N LEU A 114 -16.91 -8.34 -1.27
CA LEU A 114 -17.28 -7.99 -2.64
C LEU A 114 -16.36 -6.88 -3.13
N ASP A 115 -15.48 -7.19 -4.07
CA ASP A 115 -14.64 -6.20 -4.74
C ASP A 115 -15.37 -5.71 -6.00
N THR A 116 -15.44 -4.39 -6.17
CA THR A 116 -16.06 -3.75 -7.34
C THR A 116 -15.17 -2.63 -7.84
N ASP A 117 -14.81 -2.67 -9.11
CA ASP A 117 -14.12 -1.57 -9.77
C ASP A 117 -15.16 -0.56 -10.26
N ARG A 118 -14.96 0.72 -9.93
CA ARG A 118 -15.80 1.83 -10.35
C ARG A 118 -15.02 2.70 -11.31
N TYR A 119 -15.37 2.58 -12.58
CA TYR A 119 -14.81 3.38 -13.65
C TYR A 119 -15.35 4.81 -13.58
N ILE A 120 -14.43 5.78 -13.54
CA ILE A 120 -14.74 7.21 -13.40
C ILE A 120 -14.29 7.94 -14.67
N GLU A 121 -15.23 8.62 -15.32
CA GLU A 121 -14.90 9.55 -16.38
C GLU A 121 -14.53 10.90 -15.75
N LEU A 122 -13.36 11.44 -16.11
CA LEU A 122 -12.98 12.79 -15.69
C LEU A 122 -13.93 13.83 -16.31
N SER A 123 -14.23 14.90 -15.56
CA SER A 123 -14.95 16.06 -16.10
C SER A 123 -14.16 16.70 -17.25
N ASN A 124 -14.83 17.54 -18.04
CA ASN A 124 -14.19 18.25 -19.16
C ASN A 124 -12.99 19.11 -18.69
N GLU A 125 -13.15 19.80 -17.56
CA GLU A 125 -12.10 20.62 -16.95
C GLU A 125 -10.93 19.76 -16.49
N GLN A 126 -11.21 18.67 -15.76
CA GLN A 126 -10.17 17.72 -15.33
C GLN A 126 -9.44 17.10 -16.52
N ARG A 127 -10.17 16.75 -17.59
CA ARG A 127 -9.61 16.13 -18.79
C ARG A 127 -8.67 17.09 -19.52
N GLU A 128 -9.04 18.37 -19.61
CA GLU A 128 -8.19 19.41 -20.20
C GLU A 128 -6.89 19.60 -19.40
N THR A 129 -7.01 19.77 -18.07
CA THR A 129 -5.86 19.91 -17.17
C THR A 129 -4.95 18.69 -17.23
N TYR A 130 -5.55 17.49 -17.23
CA TYR A 130 -4.82 16.23 -17.33
C TYR A 130 -4.03 16.15 -18.64
N ARG A 131 -4.69 16.42 -19.78
CA ARG A 131 -4.07 16.34 -21.10
C ARG A 131 -2.87 17.28 -21.22
N ARG A 132 -3.03 18.54 -20.78
CA ARG A 132 -1.93 19.52 -20.78
C ARG A 132 -0.76 19.06 -19.92
N ALA A 133 -1.03 18.59 -18.71
CA ALA A 133 0.01 18.10 -17.81
C ALA A 133 0.75 16.88 -18.37
N GLU A 134 0.03 15.98 -19.06
CA GLU A 134 0.62 14.83 -19.74
C GLU A 134 1.49 15.27 -20.93
N GLU A 135 0.96 16.11 -21.82
CA GLU A 135 1.68 16.62 -23.00
C GLU A 135 2.96 17.37 -22.60
N GLU A 136 2.87 18.31 -21.66
CA GLU A 136 4.02 19.06 -21.13
C GLU A 136 5.05 18.12 -20.48
N GLY A 137 4.57 17.15 -19.70
CA GLY A 137 5.42 16.18 -19.01
C GLY A 137 6.19 15.29 -19.98
N VAL A 138 5.50 14.77 -21.00
CA VAL A 138 6.10 13.92 -22.04
C VAL A 138 7.07 14.70 -22.90
N LEU A 139 6.74 15.95 -23.26
CA LEU A 139 7.65 16.82 -24.00
C LEU A 139 8.94 17.05 -23.21
N ARG A 140 8.83 17.43 -21.93
CA ARG A 140 9.97 17.64 -21.04
C ARG A 140 10.82 16.37 -20.91
N LEU A 141 10.21 15.20 -20.71
CA LEU A 141 10.94 13.92 -20.64
C LEU A 141 11.67 13.61 -21.94
N SER A 142 11.07 13.95 -23.09
CA SER A 142 11.66 13.73 -24.40
C SER A 142 12.85 14.66 -24.65
N GLU A 143 12.75 15.94 -24.26
CA GLU A 143 13.83 16.92 -24.34
C GLU A 143 15.04 16.53 -23.50
N MET A 144 14.82 15.91 -22.34
CA MET A 144 15.90 15.41 -21.48
C MET A 144 16.68 14.25 -22.10
N GLY A 145 16.08 13.47 -23.01
CA GLY A 145 16.75 12.37 -23.71
C GLY A 145 17.47 11.40 -22.76
N GLN A 146 18.81 11.36 -22.83
CA GLN A 146 19.63 10.47 -21.98
C GLN A 146 19.70 10.91 -20.51
N GLU A 147 19.36 12.16 -20.19
CA GLU A 147 19.33 12.69 -18.83
C GLU A 147 18.01 12.40 -18.11
N ALA A 148 17.01 11.85 -18.82
CA ALA A 148 15.77 11.42 -18.19
C ALA A 148 16.06 10.31 -17.18
N THR A 149 15.44 10.39 -16.01
CA THR A 149 15.60 9.39 -14.94
C THR A 149 14.23 8.86 -14.57
N ILE A 150 14.22 7.71 -13.90
CA ILE A 150 12.98 7.13 -13.37
C ILE A 150 12.25 8.10 -12.42
N GLN A 151 12.99 8.98 -11.73
CA GLN A 151 12.42 9.97 -10.82
C GLN A 151 11.57 11.00 -11.56
N HIS A 152 12.02 11.46 -12.74
CA HIS A 152 11.27 12.39 -13.58
C HIS A 152 9.95 11.77 -14.06
N VAL A 153 9.98 10.48 -14.43
CA VAL A 153 8.76 9.77 -14.84
C VAL A 153 7.81 9.60 -13.66
N PHE A 154 8.32 9.25 -12.47
CA PHE A 154 7.51 9.16 -11.26
C PHE A 154 6.87 10.49 -10.87
N GLU A 155 7.58 11.61 -11.01
CA GLU A 155 7.04 12.94 -10.77
C GLU A 155 5.82 13.20 -11.66
N LEU A 156 5.92 12.88 -12.95
CA LEU A 156 4.80 13.00 -13.90
C LEU A 156 3.63 12.09 -13.50
N VAL A 157 3.90 10.82 -13.20
CA VAL A 157 2.86 9.86 -12.75
C VAL A 157 2.14 10.39 -11.52
N LEU A 158 2.87 10.89 -10.51
CA LEU A 158 2.28 11.44 -9.29
C LEU A 158 1.42 12.66 -9.59
N ARG A 159 1.90 13.59 -10.43
CA ARG A 159 1.13 14.77 -10.86
C ARG A 159 -0.17 14.38 -11.55
N LEU A 160 -0.12 13.42 -12.48
CA LEU A 160 -1.29 12.96 -13.22
C LEU A 160 -2.31 12.26 -12.31
N LYS A 161 -1.87 11.45 -11.34
CA LYS A 161 -2.77 10.84 -10.35
C LYS A 161 -3.43 11.88 -9.45
N GLN A 162 -2.70 12.92 -9.05
CA GLN A 162 -3.28 14.02 -8.27
C GLN A 162 -4.37 14.76 -9.04
N ILE A 163 -4.18 15.00 -10.35
CA ILE A 163 -5.21 15.60 -11.23
C ILE A 163 -6.45 14.69 -11.35
N CYS A 164 -6.26 13.36 -11.40
CA CYS A 164 -7.37 12.41 -11.38
C CYS A 164 -8.20 12.51 -10.10
N ASN A 165 -7.57 12.82 -8.97
CA ASN A 165 -8.25 13.04 -7.70
C ASN A 165 -8.96 14.39 -7.65
N PHE A 166 -8.26 15.49 -7.94
CA PHE A 166 -8.80 16.84 -7.95
C PHE A 166 -8.14 17.66 -9.05
N ASP A 167 -8.96 18.38 -9.81
CA ASP A 167 -8.47 19.35 -10.79
C ASP A 167 -7.61 20.41 -10.11
N THR A 168 -6.43 20.69 -10.66
CA THR A 168 -5.51 21.65 -10.03
C THR A 168 -5.96 23.10 -10.18
N ALA A 169 -6.78 23.42 -11.19
CA ALA A 169 -7.25 24.78 -11.47
C ALA A 169 -8.57 25.10 -10.74
N THR A 170 -9.55 24.23 -10.89
CA THR A 170 -10.94 24.41 -10.43
C THR A 170 -11.24 23.71 -9.11
N ARG A 171 -10.40 22.74 -8.70
CA ARG A 171 -10.65 21.82 -7.58
C ARG A 171 -11.87 20.90 -7.77
N ALA A 172 -12.40 20.79 -8.99
CA ALA A 172 -13.44 19.83 -9.32
C ALA A 172 -12.93 18.38 -9.21
N SER A 173 -13.81 17.42 -8.95
CA SER A 173 -13.44 16.01 -8.79
C SER A 173 -14.61 15.08 -9.11
N ALA A 174 -14.55 14.47 -10.29
CA ALA A 174 -15.52 13.44 -10.71
C ALA A 174 -15.55 12.25 -9.74
N LYS A 175 -14.39 11.88 -9.17
CA LYS A 175 -14.30 10.86 -8.13
C LYS A 175 -15.07 11.26 -6.86
N THR A 176 -14.96 12.52 -6.43
CA THR A 176 -15.68 13.01 -5.25
C THR A 176 -17.18 13.01 -5.50
N ASP A 177 -17.62 13.40 -6.69
CA ASP A 177 -19.05 13.42 -7.04
C ASP A 177 -19.64 12.01 -7.03
N CYS A 178 -18.91 11.03 -7.59
CA CYS A 178 -19.27 9.62 -7.47
C CYS A 178 -19.27 9.14 -6.02
N LEU A 179 -18.24 9.47 -5.23
CA LEU A 179 -18.16 9.10 -3.82
C LEU A 179 -19.34 9.64 -3.00
N VAL A 180 -19.75 10.89 -3.24
CA VAL A 180 -20.91 11.49 -2.56
C VAL A 180 -22.16 10.66 -2.82
N ALA A 181 -22.44 10.31 -4.07
CA ALA A 181 -23.60 9.50 -4.43
C ALA A 181 -23.59 8.12 -3.75
N GLU A 182 -22.43 7.44 -3.72
CA GLU A 182 -22.28 6.15 -3.03
C GLU A 182 -22.45 6.29 -1.51
N LEU A 183 -21.96 7.38 -0.91
CA LEU A 183 -22.03 7.62 0.53
C LEU A 183 -23.43 8.01 1.02
N GLU A 184 -24.27 8.60 0.16
CA GLU A 184 -25.69 8.86 0.47
C GLU A 184 -26.42 7.55 0.79
N GLU A 185 -26.19 6.49 0.00
CA GLU A 185 -26.75 5.16 0.26
C GLU A 185 -26.21 4.58 1.58
N VAL A 186 -24.90 4.68 1.81
CA VAL A 186 -24.26 4.20 3.05
C VAL A 186 -24.83 4.90 4.28
N GLN A 187 -25.00 6.23 4.23
CA GLN A 187 -25.54 6.99 5.35
C GLN A 187 -27.02 6.68 5.59
N SER A 188 -27.82 6.57 4.53
CA SER A 188 -29.26 6.24 4.63
C SER A 188 -29.51 4.86 5.27
N SER A 189 -28.59 3.91 5.07
CA SER A 189 -28.62 2.59 5.69
C SER A 189 -28.05 2.56 7.12
N GLY A 190 -27.61 3.70 7.66
CA GLY A 190 -27.00 3.82 8.98
C GLY A 190 -25.65 3.11 9.10
N ARG A 191 -25.01 2.80 7.97
CA ARG A 191 -23.74 2.07 7.90
C ARG A 191 -22.56 3.05 7.88
N LYS A 192 -21.36 2.49 8.08
CA LYS A 192 -20.10 3.25 8.14
C LYS A 192 -19.17 2.87 7.00
N ALA A 193 -18.56 3.89 6.40
CA ALA A 193 -17.61 3.78 5.30
C ALA A 193 -16.21 4.25 5.71
N ILE A 194 -15.20 3.62 5.12
CA ILE A 194 -13.81 4.07 5.17
C ILE A 194 -13.41 4.48 3.76
N VAL A 195 -12.78 5.64 3.62
CA VAL A 195 -12.25 6.13 2.34
C VAL A 195 -10.74 6.25 2.47
N PHE A 196 -10.02 5.51 1.64
CA PHE A 196 -8.57 5.53 1.61
C PHE A 196 -8.03 6.45 0.52
N SER A 197 -6.97 7.18 0.83
CA SER A 197 -6.18 7.94 -0.14
C SER A 197 -4.69 7.91 0.18
N GLN A 198 -3.86 8.01 -0.85
CA GLN A 198 -2.42 8.22 -0.83
C GLN A 198 -2.03 9.55 -0.20
N TRP A 199 -2.84 10.60 -0.37
CA TRP A 199 -2.47 11.97 -0.07
C TRP A 199 -3.31 12.56 1.05
N VAL A 200 -2.65 13.11 2.07
CA VAL A 200 -3.33 13.82 3.17
C VAL A 200 -4.12 15.02 2.65
N ASP A 201 -3.59 15.75 1.67
CA ASP A 201 -4.31 16.88 1.04
C ASP A 201 -5.61 16.43 0.36
N THR A 202 -5.64 15.24 -0.25
CA THR A 202 -6.88 14.65 -0.79
C THR A 202 -7.89 14.38 0.32
N LEU A 203 -7.45 13.84 1.48
CA LEU A 203 -8.33 13.62 2.63
C LEU A 203 -8.92 14.95 3.14
N SER A 204 -8.11 16.01 3.23
CA SER A 204 -8.58 17.31 3.71
C SER A 204 -9.58 17.97 2.76
N ARG A 205 -9.39 17.83 1.44
CA ARG A 205 -10.38 18.27 0.44
C ARG A 205 -11.68 17.46 0.53
N LEU A 206 -11.57 16.14 0.68
CA LEU A 206 -12.72 15.27 0.87
C LEU A 206 -13.48 15.63 2.15
N ARG A 207 -12.79 15.95 3.24
CA ARG A 207 -13.42 16.40 4.48
C ARG A 207 -14.33 17.61 4.27
N GLU A 208 -13.93 18.56 3.43
CA GLU A 208 -14.76 19.74 3.12
C GLU A 208 -15.98 19.38 2.27
N ARG A 209 -15.80 18.53 1.26
CA ARG A 209 -16.87 18.10 0.35
C ARG A 209 -17.87 17.14 1.01
N LEU A 210 -17.42 16.38 2.00
CA LEU A 210 -18.20 15.34 2.66
C LEU A 210 -18.79 15.77 4.00
N LYS A 211 -18.84 17.08 4.33
CA LYS A 211 -19.28 17.60 5.64
C LYS A 211 -20.62 17.03 6.12
N SER A 212 -21.58 16.79 5.21
CA SER A 212 -22.89 16.19 5.49
C SER A 212 -22.82 14.78 6.10
N PHE A 213 -21.72 14.05 5.87
CA PHE A 213 -21.48 12.70 6.37
C PHE A 213 -20.70 12.67 7.70
N GLY A 214 -20.39 13.84 8.28
CA GLY A 214 -19.57 13.97 9.48
C GLY A 214 -18.20 13.27 9.36
N PRO A 215 -17.37 13.61 8.36
CA PRO A 215 -16.15 12.89 8.07
C PRO A 215 -15.10 13.14 9.16
N LEU A 216 -14.40 12.09 9.57
CA LEU A 216 -13.26 12.16 10.47
C LEU A 216 -11.98 11.77 9.73
N GLU A 217 -10.89 12.47 9.99
CA GLU A 217 -9.58 12.17 9.39
C GLU A 217 -8.76 11.26 10.29
N TYR A 218 -7.92 10.41 9.67
CA TYR A 218 -6.92 9.60 10.33
C TYR A 218 -5.68 9.47 9.43
N HIS A 219 -4.62 10.21 9.76
CA HIS A 219 -3.36 10.16 9.03
C HIS A 219 -2.15 10.35 9.97
N GLY A 220 -0.94 10.10 9.44
CA GLY A 220 0.29 10.10 10.23
C GLY A 220 0.72 11.45 10.80
N GLY A 221 0.11 12.55 10.35
CA GLY A 221 0.35 13.89 10.88
C GLY A 221 -0.44 14.22 12.15
N MET A 222 -1.37 13.35 12.57
CA MET A 222 -2.19 13.56 13.75
C MET A 222 -1.48 13.05 15.02
N SER A 223 -1.73 13.73 16.14
CA SER A 223 -1.29 13.25 17.45
C SER A 223 -1.96 11.91 17.80
N THR A 224 -1.35 11.12 18.69
CA THR A 224 -1.94 9.86 19.16
C THR A 224 -3.32 10.08 19.79
N ALA A 225 -3.48 11.11 20.63
CA ALA A 225 -4.75 11.46 21.25
C ALA A 225 -5.84 11.78 20.22
N ALA A 226 -5.52 12.57 19.19
CA ALA A 226 -6.47 12.91 18.12
C ALA A 226 -6.86 11.68 17.28
N ARG A 227 -5.91 10.77 17.03
CA ARG A 227 -6.17 9.50 16.34
C ARG A 227 -7.12 8.60 17.14
N ASP A 228 -6.90 8.48 18.44
CA ASP A 228 -7.76 7.68 19.32
C ASP A 228 -9.17 8.29 19.42
N GLU A 229 -9.28 9.61 19.54
CA GLU A 229 -10.57 10.33 19.57
C GLU A 229 -11.34 10.16 18.25
N ALA A 230 -10.65 10.25 17.10
CA ALA A 230 -11.27 10.05 15.79
C ALA A 230 -11.86 8.63 15.67
N ILE A 231 -11.12 7.60 16.10
CA ILE A 231 -11.61 6.21 16.06
C ILE A 231 -12.78 6.01 17.03
N GLN A 232 -12.72 6.55 18.24
CA GLN A 232 -13.81 6.45 19.21
C GLN A 232 -15.07 7.17 18.73
N SER A 233 -14.92 8.39 18.20
CA SER A 233 -16.02 9.17 17.64
C SER A 233 -16.63 8.47 16.42
N PHE A 234 -15.79 7.94 15.54
CA PHE A 234 -16.24 7.17 14.38
C PHE A 234 -16.98 5.90 14.80
N ARG A 235 -16.55 5.20 15.87
CA ARG A 235 -17.24 3.99 16.34
C ARG A 235 -18.57 4.31 17.03
N ASN A 236 -18.59 5.27 17.93
CA ASN A 236 -19.66 5.42 18.91
C ASN A 236 -20.72 6.47 18.54
N LYS A 237 -20.41 7.41 17.65
CA LYS A 237 -21.34 8.48 17.26
C LYS A 237 -21.92 8.19 15.88
N SER A 238 -23.25 8.18 15.77
CA SER A 238 -23.97 7.91 14.52
C SER A 238 -23.80 9.03 13.49
N GLN A 239 -23.59 10.27 13.93
CA GLN A 239 -23.35 11.43 13.07
C GLN A 239 -22.10 11.34 12.19
N HIS A 240 -21.16 10.45 12.52
CA HIS A 240 -19.92 10.24 11.77
C HIS A 240 -20.01 8.94 10.97
N SER A 241 -20.48 9.01 9.72
CA SER A 241 -20.61 7.83 8.86
C SER A 241 -19.35 7.54 8.05
N VAL A 242 -18.40 8.48 7.97
CA VAL A 242 -17.21 8.36 7.12
C VAL A 242 -15.90 8.55 7.91
N LEU A 243 -14.95 7.65 7.68
CA LEU A 243 -13.56 7.78 8.14
C LEU A 243 -12.63 7.91 6.93
N LEU A 244 -11.90 9.03 6.85
CA LEU A 244 -10.92 9.35 5.82
C LEU A 244 -9.54 8.92 6.31
N LEU A 245 -8.92 7.93 5.66
CA LEU A 245 -7.71 7.27 6.16
C LEU A 245 -6.57 7.31 5.13
N SER A 246 -5.36 7.65 5.56
CA SER A 246 -4.19 7.52 4.68
C SER A 246 -3.60 6.11 4.74
N TYR A 247 -3.12 5.59 3.60
CA TYR A 247 -2.52 4.25 3.55
C TYR A 247 -1.38 4.06 4.57
N GLY A 248 -0.51 5.08 4.70
CA GLY A 248 0.63 5.03 5.63
C GLY A 248 0.22 5.01 7.12
N ALA A 249 -0.91 5.61 7.48
CA ALA A 249 -1.43 5.56 8.84
C ALA A 249 -2.22 4.28 9.13
N GLY A 250 -2.74 3.64 8.09
CA GLY A 250 -3.47 2.37 8.16
C GLY A 250 -2.60 1.14 8.45
N ALA A 251 -1.27 1.25 8.37
CA ALA A 251 -0.35 0.15 8.67
C ALA A 251 -0.40 -0.28 10.16
N VAL A 252 -0.71 0.63 11.08
CA VAL A 252 -0.84 0.35 12.51
C VAL A 252 -2.14 -0.42 12.77
N GLY A 253 -2.13 -1.47 13.60
CA GLY A 253 -3.18 -2.47 13.84
C GLY A 253 -4.60 -2.00 14.22
N LEU A 254 -5.24 -1.16 13.40
CA LEU A 254 -6.58 -0.63 13.60
C LEU A 254 -7.64 -1.71 13.42
N ASN A 255 -8.59 -1.77 14.35
CA ASN A 255 -9.76 -2.65 14.30
C ASN A 255 -11.00 -1.85 13.89
N LEU A 256 -11.32 -1.90 12.59
CA LEU A 256 -12.42 -1.17 11.95
C LEU A 256 -13.50 -2.12 11.39
N GLN A 257 -13.66 -3.27 12.04
CA GLN A 257 -14.51 -4.39 11.61
C GLN A 257 -16.01 -4.05 11.58
N PHE A 258 -16.39 -2.94 12.21
CA PHE A 258 -17.76 -2.41 12.20
C PHE A 258 -18.08 -1.61 10.93
N SER A 259 -17.10 -1.35 10.06
CA SER A 259 -17.30 -0.73 8.75
C SER A 259 -17.58 -1.79 7.70
N GLN A 260 -18.60 -1.56 6.88
CA GLN A 260 -19.02 -2.47 5.81
C GLN A 260 -18.61 -1.98 4.41
N TYR A 261 -18.29 -0.69 4.27
CA TYR A 261 -17.89 -0.12 3.00
C TYR A 261 -16.46 0.40 3.07
N VAL A 262 -15.66 0.04 2.08
CA VAL A 262 -14.29 0.51 1.90
C VAL A 262 -14.17 1.08 0.50
N PHE A 263 -13.85 2.37 0.39
CA PHE A 263 -13.59 3.04 -0.88
C PHE A 263 -12.08 3.26 -1.01
N LEU A 264 -11.48 2.80 -2.10
CA LEU A 264 -10.13 3.19 -2.49
C LEU A 264 -10.25 4.33 -3.49
N PHE A 265 -10.10 5.57 -3.01
CA PHE A 265 -10.30 6.77 -3.81
C PHE A 265 -9.24 6.91 -4.90
N ASP A 266 -8.01 6.51 -4.59
CA ASP A 266 -6.90 6.41 -5.52
C ASP A 266 -6.16 5.10 -5.33
N ARG A 267 -5.74 4.52 -6.46
CA ARG A 267 -5.09 3.21 -6.49
C ARG A 267 -3.63 3.32 -6.07
N TRP A 268 -3.21 2.50 -5.11
CA TRP A 268 -1.81 2.32 -4.77
C TRP A 268 -1.18 1.33 -5.76
N TRP A 269 0.03 1.59 -6.26
CA TRP A 269 0.66 0.73 -7.27
C TRP A 269 1.06 -0.66 -6.76
N ASN A 270 1.13 -0.82 -5.43
CA ASN A 270 1.40 -2.10 -4.75
C ASN A 270 0.08 -2.66 -4.18
N PRO A 271 -0.48 -3.73 -4.78
CA PRO A 271 -1.72 -4.36 -4.31
C PRO A 271 -1.70 -4.83 -2.86
N ALA A 272 -0.53 -5.21 -2.34
CA ALA A 272 -0.39 -5.66 -0.96
C ALA A 272 -0.76 -4.58 0.06
N ILE A 273 -0.42 -3.33 -0.24
CA ILE A 273 -0.73 -2.19 0.63
C ILE A 273 -2.23 -1.90 0.61
N GLU A 274 -2.87 -2.02 -0.57
CA GLU A 274 -4.33 -1.92 -0.70
C GLU A 274 -5.04 -3.03 0.09
N ASP A 275 -4.61 -4.28 -0.07
CA ASP A 275 -5.19 -5.41 0.67
C ASP A 275 -4.97 -5.28 2.18
N GLN A 276 -3.81 -4.81 2.62
CA GLN A 276 -3.55 -4.54 4.04
C GLN A 276 -4.49 -3.46 4.61
N ALA A 277 -4.82 -2.45 3.81
CA ALA A 277 -5.78 -1.39 4.15
C ALA A 277 -7.22 -1.94 4.20
N ILE A 278 -7.66 -2.69 3.19
CA ILE A 278 -8.97 -3.35 3.15
C ILE A 278 -9.14 -4.30 4.34
N ASN A 279 -8.08 -5.04 4.67
CA ASN A 279 -8.04 -5.97 5.79
C ASN A 279 -8.15 -5.29 7.15
N ARG A 280 -8.29 -3.96 7.26
CA ARG A 280 -8.63 -3.28 8.53
C ARG A 280 -10.14 -3.36 8.82
N ALA A 281 -10.96 -3.37 7.77
CA ALA A 281 -12.41 -3.62 7.84
C ALA A 281 -12.72 -5.12 7.69
N HIS A 282 -12.12 -5.78 6.70
CA HIS A 282 -12.34 -7.21 6.44
C HIS A 282 -11.49 -8.10 7.36
N ARG A 283 -11.91 -8.23 8.62
CA ARG A 283 -11.34 -9.15 9.62
C ARG A 283 -12.40 -10.02 10.27
N ILE A 284 -11.96 -11.07 10.95
CA ILE A 284 -12.79 -11.89 11.84
C ILE A 284 -13.46 -10.96 12.86
N GLY A 285 -14.79 -11.06 13.02
CA GLY A 285 -15.58 -10.16 13.86
C GLY A 285 -16.24 -9.00 13.11
N ALA A 286 -16.08 -8.92 11.78
CA ALA A 286 -16.81 -7.94 10.99
C ALA A 286 -18.33 -8.20 11.02
N VAL A 287 -19.09 -7.11 11.07
CA VAL A 287 -20.54 -7.12 11.36
C VAL A 287 -21.36 -7.70 10.19
N GLY A 288 -20.76 -7.86 9.02
CA GLY A 288 -21.40 -8.42 7.84
C GLY A 288 -20.47 -8.40 6.62
N ALA A 289 -21.05 -8.54 5.44
CA ALA A 289 -20.34 -8.44 4.17
C ALA A 289 -19.57 -7.10 4.08
N VAL A 290 -18.34 -7.15 3.56
CA VAL A 290 -17.54 -5.94 3.32
C VAL A 290 -17.50 -5.70 1.81
N THR A 291 -18.05 -4.56 1.38
CA THR A 291 -17.98 -4.08 0.01
C THR A 291 -16.76 -3.18 -0.14
N VAL A 292 -15.91 -3.50 -1.11
CA VAL A 292 -14.72 -2.74 -1.46
C VAL A 292 -14.93 -2.14 -2.84
N THR A 293 -15.03 -0.82 -2.92
CA THR A 293 -15.17 -0.10 -4.19
C THR A 293 -13.85 0.58 -4.54
N LYS A 294 -13.27 0.22 -5.68
CA LYS A 294 -11.99 0.72 -6.17
C LYS A 294 -12.25 1.73 -7.27
N PHE A 295 -11.87 2.98 -7.07
CA PHE A 295 -12.06 4.00 -8.11
C PHE A 295 -10.92 3.95 -9.12
N LEU A 296 -11.28 4.01 -10.40
CA LEU A 296 -10.33 4.00 -11.50
C LEU A 296 -10.74 5.03 -12.55
N SER A 297 -9.91 6.05 -12.76
CA SER A 297 -10.18 7.04 -13.79
C SER A 297 -9.86 6.51 -15.20
N VAL A 298 -10.86 6.47 -16.08
CA VAL A 298 -10.76 5.92 -17.45
C VAL A 298 -10.01 6.87 -18.38
N GLY A 299 -9.16 6.32 -19.26
CA GLY A 299 -8.34 7.08 -20.20
C GLY A 299 -7.27 7.89 -19.49
N THR A 300 -6.71 7.37 -18.39
CA THR A 300 -5.70 8.06 -17.57
C THR A 300 -4.54 7.15 -17.20
N ILE A 301 -3.56 7.70 -16.49
CA ILE A 301 -2.42 6.97 -15.95
C ILE A 301 -2.85 5.87 -14.97
N GLU A 302 -3.98 6.03 -14.28
CA GLU A 302 -4.47 5.00 -13.35
C GLU A 302 -4.87 3.73 -14.10
N GLU A 303 -5.60 3.87 -15.21
CA GLU A 303 -5.99 2.75 -16.09
C GLU A 303 -4.75 2.06 -16.69
N ARG A 304 -3.78 2.83 -17.20
CA ARG A 304 -2.53 2.27 -17.75
C ARG A 304 -1.74 1.48 -16.70
N ILE A 305 -1.70 1.97 -15.46
CA ILE A 305 -1.06 1.26 -14.35
C ILE A 305 -1.80 -0.05 -14.04
N ASP A 306 -3.14 -0.01 -13.97
CA ASP A 306 -3.95 -1.19 -13.70
C ASP A 306 -3.77 -2.26 -14.79
N GLU A 307 -3.73 -1.87 -16.07
CA GLU A 307 -3.44 -2.76 -17.19
C GLU A 307 -2.05 -3.42 -17.11
N VAL A 308 -1.02 -2.68 -16.71
CA VAL A 308 0.32 -3.25 -16.50
C VAL A 308 0.31 -4.28 -15.36
N LEU A 309 -0.33 -3.95 -14.24
CA LEU A 309 -0.43 -4.84 -13.09
C LEU A 309 -1.24 -6.11 -13.43
N ALA A 310 -2.34 -5.96 -14.17
CA ALA A 310 -3.16 -7.08 -14.64
C ALA A 310 -2.38 -8.01 -15.58
N ARG A 311 -1.63 -7.46 -16.55
CA ARG A 311 -0.76 -8.27 -17.42
C ARG A 311 0.28 -9.06 -16.63
N LYS A 312 0.91 -8.45 -15.63
CA LYS A 312 1.89 -9.13 -14.79
C LYS A 312 1.28 -10.23 -13.91
N ARG A 313 0.08 -10.02 -13.38
CA ARG A 313 -0.66 -11.08 -12.68
C ARG A 313 -0.95 -12.25 -13.60
N ASN A 314 -1.52 -12.00 -14.77
CA ASN A 314 -1.85 -13.06 -15.74
C ASN A 314 -0.60 -13.86 -16.18
N LEU A 315 0.52 -13.18 -16.43
CA LEU A 315 1.80 -13.82 -16.73
C LEU A 315 2.29 -14.69 -15.58
N SER A 316 2.14 -14.21 -14.34
CA SER A 316 2.49 -14.98 -13.15
C SER A 316 1.58 -16.20 -12.99
N ASP A 317 0.26 -16.04 -13.16
CA ASP A 317 -0.73 -17.13 -13.02
C ASP A 317 -0.53 -18.24 -14.06
N VAL A 318 -0.23 -17.88 -15.32
CA VAL A 318 0.05 -18.85 -16.39
C VAL A 318 1.33 -19.63 -16.09
N ILE A 319 2.38 -18.97 -15.60
CA ILE A 319 3.68 -19.60 -15.29
C ILE A 319 3.63 -20.43 -14.00
N LEU A 320 2.85 -20.01 -13.00
CA LEU A 320 2.80 -20.60 -11.65
C LEU A 320 1.74 -21.70 -11.49
N SER A 321 0.98 -22.02 -12.53
CA SER A 321 0.06 -23.16 -12.58
C SER A 321 0.72 -24.53 -12.34
N GLN A 322 2.05 -24.60 -12.17
CA GLN A 322 2.79 -25.83 -11.82
C GLN A 322 3.59 -25.84 -10.49
N ALA A 323 3.71 -24.76 -9.70
CA ALA A 323 4.07 -24.79 -8.26
C ALA A 323 4.46 -23.41 -7.67
N GLU A 324 4.12 -23.24 -6.39
CA GLU A 324 4.62 -22.26 -5.39
C GLU A 324 4.18 -20.77 -5.52
N PRO A 325 4.16 -20.01 -4.40
CA PRO A 325 3.33 -18.82 -4.25
C PRO A 325 3.90 -17.56 -4.94
N GLU A 326 2.97 -16.69 -5.34
CA GLU A 326 3.17 -15.43 -6.07
C GLU A 326 4.34 -14.56 -5.55
N PRO A 327 5.25 -14.10 -6.43
CA PRO A 327 6.03 -12.88 -6.20
C PRO A 327 5.06 -11.69 -6.18
N ALA A 328 5.25 -10.71 -5.30
CA ALA A 328 4.37 -9.56 -5.35
C ALA A 328 4.60 -8.76 -6.65
N VAL A 329 3.48 -8.40 -7.27
CA VAL A 329 3.46 -7.74 -8.57
C VAL A 329 3.85 -6.28 -8.35
N SER A 330 5.09 -5.94 -8.75
CA SER A 330 5.64 -4.59 -8.72
C SER A 330 6.06 -4.15 -10.12
N MET A 331 6.06 -2.84 -10.39
CA MET A 331 6.44 -2.29 -11.70
C MET A 331 7.96 -2.12 -11.81
N SER A 332 8.52 -2.48 -12.96
CA SER A 332 9.92 -2.26 -13.31
C SER A 332 10.15 -0.87 -13.91
N ALA A 333 11.40 -0.45 -14.04
CA ALA A 333 11.73 0.81 -14.70
C ALA A 333 11.22 0.85 -16.16
N GLU A 334 11.35 -0.25 -16.89
CA GLU A 334 10.83 -0.36 -18.27
C GLU A 334 9.31 -0.20 -18.32
N ASP A 335 8.59 -0.80 -17.37
CA ASP A 335 7.14 -0.67 -17.29
C ASP A 335 6.73 0.80 -17.08
N ILE A 336 7.43 1.51 -16.20
CA ILE A 336 7.14 2.91 -15.87
C ILE A 336 7.37 3.83 -17.07
N PHE A 337 8.46 3.65 -17.81
CA PHE A 337 8.70 4.41 -19.04
C PHE A 337 7.67 4.06 -20.14
N SER A 338 7.26 2.79 -20.21
CA SER A 338 6.26 2.33 -21.19
C SER A 338 4.88 2.95 -21.01
N LEU A 339 4.53 3.44 -19.81
CA LEU A 339 3.27 4.14 -19.54
C LEU A 339 3.06 5.37 -20.44
N PHE A 340 4.16 5.95 -20.94
CA PHE A 340 4.17 7.12 -21.82
C PHE A 340 4.75 6.80 -23.20
N GLY A 341 4.92 5.51 -23.55
CA GLY A 341 5.56 5.11 -24.80
C GLY A 341 7.05 5.45 -24.92
N LEU A 342 7.73 5.71 -23.79
CA LEU A 342 9.14 6.07 -23.75
C LEU A 342 10.04 4.84 -23.57
N LYS A 343 11.30 4.94 -24.02
CA LYS A 343 12.34 3.93 -23.78
C LYS A 343 13.21 4.34 -22.60
N VAL A 344 13.72 3.36 -21.86
CA VAL A 344 14.68 3.60 -20.77
C VAL A 344 15.99 4.17 -21.35
N PRO A 345 16.46 5.33 -20.86
CA PRO A 345 17.77 5.88 -21.23
C PRO A 345 18.91 4.90 -20.99
N GLY A 346 19.88 4.86 -21.90
CA GLY A 346 21.03 3.94 -21.82
C GLY A 346 20.79 2.47 -22.21
N GLN A 347 19.57 2.05 -22.56
CA GLN A 347 19.33 0.70 -23.13
C GLN A 347 19.37 0.62 -24.67
N GLY A 348 19.77 1.70 -25.34
CA GLY A 348 20.06 1.68 -26.77
C GLY A 348 21.30 0.86 -27.08
N ASN A 349 21.16 -0.22 -27.87
CA ASN A 349 22.18 -1.14 -28.41
C ASN A 349 22.76 -2.23 -27.48
N ARG A 350 21.91 -3.20 -27.07
CA ARG A 350 22.37 -4.58 -26.79
C ARG A 350 21.86 -5.64 -27.77
N ARG A 351 21.28 -5.23 -28.91
CA ARG A 351 20.94 -6.11 -30.04
C ARG A 351 21.71 -5.70 -31.29
N ALA A 352 23.04 -5.81 -31.23
CA ALA A 352 23.93 -5.89 -32.39
C ALA A 352 25.35 -6.23 -31.89
N ALA A 353 25.57 -7.51 -31.60
CA ALA A 353 26.88 -8.17 -31.62
C ALA A 353 26.66 -9.67 -31.73
#